data_AF-A0A286GVX2-F1
#
_entry.id   AF-A0A286GVX2-F1
#
_cell.length_a   1.000
_cell.length_b   1.000
_cell.length_c   1.000
_cell.angle_alpha   90.00
_cell.angle_beta   90.00
_cell.angle_gamma   90.00
#
_symmetry.space_group_name_H-M   'P 1'
#
loop_
_entity.id
_entity.type
_entity.pdbx_description
1 polymer ?
#
loop_
_entity_poly.entity_id
_entity_poly.type
_entity_poly.pdbx_seq_one_letter_code
_entity_poly.pdbx_strand_id
1 'polypeptide(L)' 'MIRLETRIDDYVLGRLDRASAASFEAELQADRALQARVKEAECLMTTLNRLGSDVLAEPVPESFLQLLEGAR' A
#
# COMPACT_ATOMS: atom_id res chain seq x y z
N MET A 1 -18.04 -9.52 -12.37
CA MET A 1 -18.31 -9.46 -10.92
C MET A 1 -16.96 -9.39 -10.22
N ILE A 2 -16.53 -8.22 -9.75
CA ILE A 2 -15.25 -8.08 -9.02
C ILE A 2 -15.49 -8.62 -7.60
N ARG A 3 -14.59 -9.48 -7.10
CA ARG A 3 -14.67 -9.99 -5.72
C ARG A 3 -14.45 -8.82 -4.77
N LEU A 4 -15.22 -8.78 -3.67
CA LEU A 4 -15.19 -7.68 -2.70
C LEU A 4 -13.77 -7.36 -2.18
N GLU A 5 -12.94 -8.40 -2.00
CA GLU A 5 -11.54 -8.25 -1.57
C GLU A 5 -10.69 -7.49 -2.57
N THR A 6 -10.77 -7.84 -3.86
CA THR A 6 -10.06 -7.12 -4.93
C THR A 6 -10.48 -5.65 -5.01
N ARG A 7 -11.75 -5.35 -4.69
CA ARG A 7 -12.28 -4.00 -4.73
C ARG A 7 -11.80 -3.13 -3.56
N ILE A 8 -11.62 -3.73 -2.37
CA ILE A 8 -10.98 -3.06 -1.23
C ILE A 8 -9.52 -2.72 -1.58
N ASP A 9 -8.79 -3.69 -2.13
CA ASP A 9 -7.38 -3.50 -2.51
C ASP A 9 -7.25 -2.38 -3.55
N ASP A 10 -8.08 -2.42 -4.61
CA ASP A 10 -8.06 -1.40 -5.66
C ASP A 10 -8.45 -0.02 -5.13
N TYR A 11 -9.33 0.07 -4.13
CA TYR A 11 -9.66 1.34 -3.48
C TYR A 11 -8.48 1.89 -2.67
N VAL A 12 -7.92 1.08 -1.77
CA VAL A 12 -6.81 1.48 -0.89
C VAL A 12 -5.54 1.83 -1.69
N LEU A 13 -5.31 1.13 -2.81
CA LEU A 13 -4.19 1.39 -3.71
C LEU A 13 -4.46 2.52 -4.72
N GLY A 14 -5.64 3.16 -4.68
CA GLY A 14 -6.01 4.26 -5.58
C GLY A 14 -6.12 3.84 -7.06
N ARG A 15 -6.43 2.57 -7.33
CA ARG A 15 -6.55 1.99 -8.68
C ARG A 15 -7.96 2.07 -9.25
N LEU A 16 -8.96 2.38 -8.42
CA LEU A 16 -10.31 2.64 -8.90
C LEU A 16 -10.37 3.94 -9.69
N ASP A 17 -11.14 3.94 -10.78
CA ASP A 17 -11.52 5.18 -11.44
C ASP A 17 -12.40 6.05 -10.52
N ARG A 18 -12.57 7.32 -10.88
CA ARG A 18 -13.31 8.29 -10.05
C ARG A 18 -14.77 7.91 -9.79
N ALA A 19 -15.45 7.30 -10.75
CA ALA A 19 -16.86 6.91 -10.60
C ALA A 19 -16.98 5.69 -9.69
N SER A 20 -16.10 4.70 -9.88
CA SER A 20 -16.01 3.49 -9.08
C SER A 20 -15.62 3.78 -7.63
N ALA A 21 -14.70 4.73 -7.41
CA ALA A 21 -14.32 5.20 -6.08
C ALA A 21 -15.49 5.87 -5.37
N ALA A 22 -16.20 6.80 -6.01
CA ALA A 22 -17.36 7.47 -5.43
C ALA A 22 -18.50 6.49 -5.10
N SER A 23 -18.74 5.50 -5.96
CA SER A 23 -19.71 4.43 -5.69
C SER A 23 -19.32 3.59 -4.49
N PHE A 24 -18.03 3.26 -4.35
CA PHE A 24 -17.54 2.48 -3.21
C PHE A 24 -17.54 3.27 -1.90
N GLU A 25 -17.27 4.58 -1.95
CA GLU A 25 -17.41 5.47 -0.79
C GLU A 25 -18.84 5.53 -0.27
N ALA A 26 -19.84 5.55 -1.15
CA ALA A 26 -21.24 5.47 -0.74
C ALA A 26 -21.57 4.16 -0.03
N GLU A 27 -21.03 3.03 -0.51
CA GLU A 27 -21.16 1.72 0.16
C GLU A 27 -20.45 1.70 1.51
N LEU A 28 -19.25 2.30 1.61
CA LEU A 28 -18.53 2.44 2.86
C LEU A 28 -19.36 3.21 3.89
N GLN A 29 -20.00 4.32 3.53
CA GLN A 29 -20.83 5.09 4.48
C GLN A 29 -22.00 4.28 5.04
N ALA A 30 -22.52 3.32 4.28
CA ALA A 30 -23.66 2.49 4.67
C ALA A 30 -23.27 1.23 5.47
N ASP A 31 -22.01 0.77 5.40
CA ASP A 31 -21.58 -0.50 5.97
C ASP A 31 -20.36 -0.35 6.91
N ARG A 32 -20.61 -0.45 8.23
CA ARG A 32 -19.56 -0.39 9.26
C ARG A 32 -18.56 -1.54 9.20
N ALA A 33 -18.97 -2.73 8.78
CA ALA A 33 -18.06 -3.86 8.66
C ALA A 33 -17.10 -3.65 7.48
N LEU A 34 -17.62 -3.11 6.37
CA LEU A 34 -16.80 -2.72 5.23
C LEU A 34 -15.80 -1.60 5.58
N GLN A 35 -16.24 -0.59 6.35
CA GLN A 35 -15.33 0.46 6.87
C GLN A 35 -14.19 -0.12 7.71
N ALA A 36 -14.50 -1.06 8.61
CA ALA A 36 -13.49 -1.70 9.45
C ALA A 36 -12.44 -2.44 8.58
N ARG A 37 -12.90 -3.17 7.57
CA ARG A 37 -11.99 -3.89 6.64
C ARG A 37 -11.12 -2.95 5.82
N VAL A 38 -11.67 -1.84 5.31
CA VAL A 38 -10.87 -0.84 4.58
C VAL A 38 -9.82 -0.23 5.50
N LYS A 39 -10.20 0.12 6.73
CA LYS A 39 -9.26 0.68 7.72
C LYS A 39 -8.13 -0.28 8.08
N GLU A 40 -8.42 -1.58 8.19
CA GLU A 40 -7.40 -2.61 8.39
C GLU A 40 -6.41 -2.68 7.21
N ALA A 41 -6.92 -2.64 5.98
CA ALA A 41 -6.09 -2.63 4.78
C ALA A 41 -5.23 -1.35 4.68
N GLU A 42 -5.78 -0.17 4.97
CA GLU A 42 -5.04 1.11 5.03
C GLU A 42 -3.92 1.09 6.07
N CYS A 43 -4.19 0.50 7.24
CA CYS A 43 -3.20 0.34 8.30
C CYS A 43 -2.02 -0.54 7.83
N LEU A 44 -2.31 -1.69 7.23
CA LEU A 44 -1.29 -2.59 6.67
C LEU A 44 -0.45 -1.89 5.59
N MET A 45 -1.09 -1.16 4.67
CA MET A 45 -0.39 -0.42 3.63
C MET A 45 0.51 0.68 4.20
N THR A 46 0.07 1.37 5.24
CA THR A 46 0.89 2.37 5.95
C THR A 46 2.14 1.72 6.55
N THR A 47 1.98 0.57 7.21
CA THR A 47 3.12 -0.18 7.78
C THR A 47 4.09 -0.66 6.70
N LEU A 48 3.59 -1.19 5.58
CA LEU A 48 4.42 -1.64 4.46
C LEU A 48 5.18 -0.49 3.80
N ASN A 49 4.52 0.65 3.59
CA ASN A 49 5.15 1.85 3.03
C ASN A 49 6.26 2.36 3.96
N ARG A 50 6.02 2.35 5.28
CA ARG A 50 7.06 2.71 6.25
C ARG A 50 8.24 1.75 6.21
N LEU A 51 7.99 0.45 6.23
CA LEU A 51 9.06 -0.56 6.13
C LEU A 51 9.87 -0.40 4.84
N GLY A 52 9.20 -0.22 3.70
CA GLY A 52 9.87 0.01 2.42
C GLY A 52 10.73 1.29 2.44
N SER A 53 10.22 2.36 3.02
CA SER A 53 10.99 3.60 3.20
C SER A 53 12.19 3.40 4.13
N ASP A 54 12.02 2.66 5.22
CA ASP A 54 13.10 2.38 6.17
C ASP A 54 14.23 1.60 5.47
N VAL A 55 13.88 0.53 4.73
CA VAL A 55 14.84 -0.28 3.96
C VAL A 55 15.54 0.54 2.89
N LEU A 56 14.84 1.41 2.16
CA LEU A 56 15.43 2.26 1.13
C LEU A 56 16.30 3.39 1.71
N ALA A 57 16.08 3.76 2.97
CA ALA A 57 16.88 4.73 3.68
C ALA A 57 18.10 4.11 4.38
N GLU A 58 18.21 2.78 4.43
CA GLU A 58 19.39 2.13 4.98
C GLU A 58 20.63 2.47 4.13
N PRO A 59 21.73 2.91 4.78
CA PRO A 59 22.96 3.18 4.05
C PRO A 59 23.47 1.90 3.41
N VAL A 60 23.97 2.00 2.18
CA VAL A 60 24.61 0.88 1.50
C VAL A 60 25.76 0.35 2.37
N PRO A 61 25.81 -0.95 2.68
CA PRO A 61 26.86 -1.51 3.52
C PRO A 61 28.26 -1.17 2.98
N GLU A 62 29.16 -0.75 3.87
CA GLU A 62 30.51 -0.32 3.50
C GLU A 62 31.29 -1.43 2.77
N SER A 63 31.07 -2.69 3.13
CA SER A 63 31.63 -3.85 2.44
C SER A 63 31.21 -3.93 0.97
N PHE A 64 30.01 -3.47 0.63
CA PHE A 64 29.51 -3.42 -0.74
C PHE A 64 30.13 -2.25 -1.51
N LEU A 65 30.33 -1.10 -0.85
CA LEU A 65 31.02 0.06 -1.43
C LEU A 65 32.49 -0.25 -1.75
N GLN A 66 33.20 -0.92 -0.84
CA GLN A 66 34.60 -1.32 -1.02
C GLN A 66 34.78 -2.28 -2.22
N LEU A 67 33.82 -3.17 -2.48
CA LEU A 67 33.83 -4.05 -3.66
C LEU A 67 33.66 -3.27 -4.98
N LEU A 68 32.83 -2.22 -4.98
CA LEU A 68 32.62 -1.37 -6.16
C LEU A 68 33.85 -0.50 -6.45
N GLU A 69 34.56 -0.05 -5.42
CA GLU A 69 35.77 0.76 -5.54
C GLU A 69 37.00 -0.09 -5.93
N GLY A 70 37.12 -1.31 -5.39
CA GLY A 70 38.22 -2.23 -5.72
C GLY A 70 38.08 -2.94 -7.09
N ALA A 71 36.93 -2.81 -7.76
CA ALA A 71 36.70 -3.30 -9.11
C ALA A 71 37.01 -2.26 -10.21
N ARG A 72 37.48 -1.06 -9.84
CA ARG A 72 38.02 -0.02 -10.73
C ARG A 72 39.54 -0.12 -10.84
#